data_AF-A0A1V5FJZ7-F1
#
_entry.id   AF-A0A1V5FJZ7-F1
#
_cell.length_a   1.000
_cell.length_b   1.000
_cell.length_c   1.000
_cell.angle_alpha   90.00
_cell.angle_beta   90.00
_cell.angle_gamma   90.00
#
_symmetry.space_group_name_H-M   'P 1'
#
loop_
_entity.id
_entity.type
_entity.pdbx_description
1 polymer ?
#
loop_
_entity_poly.entity_id
_entity_poly.type
_entity_poly.pdbx_seq_one_letter_code
_entity_poly.pdbx_strand_id
1 'polypeptide(L)'
;MRSTLDGIRENDCNLNIPRYVEPVIEEETITVVSNQDAGAVNQLGIGTTKLSASGVDVAGTIAGITATGSGQVLKGAENSHVAGLELEVTTKTPLSTEVHYSKGISTSVFEQLDNLTKASTGLFDTRERSYTRQITDLDDRVDVLNQRLDTEEAAMRKKFTALETKISALQTQGNFLLSQLSSLIAT
;
A
#
# COMPACT_ATOMS: atom_id res chain seq x y z
N MET A 1 -54.71 -28.65 -1.36
CA MET A 1 -54.84 -27.17 -1.49
C MET A 1 -53.50 -26.60 -1.01
N ARG A 2 -52.71 -26.07 -1.94
CA ARG A 2 -51.44 -25.34 -1.68
C ARG A 2 -51.73 -24.08 -0.85
N SER A 3 -50.66 -23.43 -0.38
CA SER A 3 -50.59 -22.18 0.43
C SER A 3 -50.69 -22.43 1.94
N THR A 4 -49.77 -22.06 2.84
CA THR A 4 -48.66 -21.09 2.81
C THR A 4 -47.68 -21.38 3.97
N LEU A 5 -46.76 -22.35 3.83
CA LEU A 5 -45.60 -22.47 4.75
C LEU A 5 -44.41 -21.58 4.34
N ASP A 6 -44.64 -20.65 3.42
CA ASP A 6 -43.67 -19.65 2.97
C ASP A 6 -43.56 -18.44 3.93
N GLY A 7 -44.36 -18.42 5.00
CA GLY A 7 -44.50 -17.25 5.88
C GLY A 7 -43.42 -17.08 6.97
N ILE A 8 -42.40 -17.94 7.04
CA ILE A 8 -41.35 -17.88 8.09
C ILE A 8 -39.97 -17.59 7.48
N ARG A 9 -39.89 -17.01 6.28
CA ARG A 9 -38.60 -16.62 5.65
C ARG A 9 -38.30 -15.12 5.67
N GLU A 10 -39.05 -14.33 6.44
CA GLU A 10 -38.90 -12.86 6.41
C GLU A 10 -38.66 -12.21 7.79
N ASN A 11 -38.45 -12.98 8.87
CA ASN A 11 -38.32 -12.40 10.21
C ASN A 11 -36.89 -12.20 10.77
N ASP A 12 -35.81 -12.61 10.09
CA ASP A 12 -34.51 -12.66 10.79
C ASP A 12 -33.49 -11.57 10.42
N CYS A 13 -33.84 -10.56 9.62
CA CYS A 13 -32.90 -9.47 9.28
C CYS A 13 -33.51 -8.07 9.27
N ASN A 14 -34.58 -7.80 10.04
CA ASN A 14 -34.98 -6.42 10.30
C ASN A 14 -34.12 -5.82 11.43
N LEU A 15 -32.82 -5.66 11.16
CA LEU A 15 -32.00 -4.74 11.93
C LEU A 15 -32.55 -3.34 11.64
N ASN A 16 -33.27 -2.78 12.60
CA ASN A 16 -33.60 -1.36 12.62
C ASN A 16 -32.29 -0.59 12.87
N ILE A 17 -31.43 -0.52 11.87
CA ILE A 17 -30.22 0.30 11.91
C ILE A 17 -30.71 1.74 11.68
N PRO A 18 -30.63 2.64 12.68
CA PRO A 18 -30.96 4.03 12.45
C PRO A 18 -30.10 4.54 11.30
N ARG A 19 -30.74 5.06 10.25
CA ARG A 19 -30.05 5.81 9.19
C ARG A 19 -29.24 6.90 9.87
N TYR A 20 -27.95 6.97 9.56
CA TYR A 20 -27.13 8.13 9.91
C TYR A 20 -27.79 9.36 9.28
N VAL A 21 -28.32 10.25 10.11
CA VAL A 21 -28.77 11.57 9.69
C VAL A 21 -27.52 12.43 9.76
N GLU A 22 -27.09 13.00 8.63
CA GLU A 22 -26.01 13.99 8.64
C GLU A 22 -26.34 15.07 9.68
N PRO A 23 -25.38 15.52 10.50
CA PRO A 23 -25.66 16.57 11.47
C PRO A 23 -26.11 17.81 10.69
N VAL A 24 -27.34 18.25 10.93
CA VAL A 24 -27.78 19.58 10.53
C VAL A 24 -26.85 20.55 11.26
N ILE A 25 -26.04 21.29 10.50
CA ILE A 25 -25.23 22.39 11.05
C ILE A 25 -26.24 23.41 11.53
N GLU A 26 -26.53 23.45 12.83
CA GLU A 26 -27.40 24.47 13.39
C GLU A 26 -26.64 25.78 13.39
N GLU A 27 -26.87 26.60 12.36
CA GLU A 27 -26.41 27.98 12.33
C GLU A 27 -26.98 28.71 13.55
N GLU A 28 -26.13 28.98 14.56
CA GLU A 28 -26.52 29.77 15.72
C GLU A 28 -26.94 31.17 15.27
N THR A 29 -28.25 31.41 15.22
CA THR A 29 -28.83 32.66 14.75
C THR A 29 -29.25 33.50 15.96
N ILE A 30 -28.56 34.62 16.17
CA ILE A 30 -29.01 35.62 17.15
C ILE A 30 -30.08 36.49 16.48
N THR A 31 -31.25 36.56 17.10
CA THR A 31 -32.36 37.38 16.60
C THR A 31 -32.71 38.43 17.63
N VAL A 32 -32.62 39.69 17.23
CA VAL A 32 -33.01 40.81 18.09
C VAL A 32 -34.19 41.52 17.46
N VAL A 33 -35.26 41.68 18.23
CA VAL A 33 -36.45 42.45 17.84
C VAL A 33 -36.83 43.38 18.98
N SER A 34 -37.24 44.60 18.62
CA SER A 34 -37.82 45.55 19.55
C SER A 34 -39.34 45.48 19.47
N ASN A 35 -40.01 45.79 20.58
CA ASN A 35 -41.46 45.96 20.63
C ASN A 35 -41.90 47.38 20.18
N GLN A 36 -40.99 48.18 19.62
CA GLN A 36 -41.21 49.54 19.13
C GLN A 36 -40.58 49.75 17.74
N ASP A 37 -41.14 50.66 16.93
CA ASP A 37 -40.72 50.91 15.54
C ASP A 37 -39.34 51.58 15.43
N ALA A 38 -38.54 51.24 14.41
CA ALA A 38 -37.15 51.71 14.27
C ALA A 38 -37.00 53.24 14.21
N GLY A 39 -38.06 53.98 13.87
CA GLY A 39 -38.07 55.44 13.76
C GLY A 39 -38.56 56.19 15.00
N ALA A 40 -38.88 55.52 16.10
CA ALA A 40 -39.40 56.17 17.31
C ALA A 40 -38.31 56.95 18.09
N VAL A 41 -38.71 58.06 18.71
CA VAL A 41 -37.82 58.89 19.55
C VAL A 41 -37.43 58.11 20.81
N ASN A 42 -36.13 58.10 21.16
CA ASN A 42 -35.50 57.29 22.24
C ASN A 42 -35.34 55.79 21.97
N GLN A 43 -34.98 55.41 20.73
CA GLN A 43 -34.71 54.01 20.38
C GLN A 43 -33.26 53.78 19.93
N LEU A 44 -32.76 52.56 20.17
CA LEU A 44 -31.40 52.11 19.82
C LEU A 44 -31.25 51.72 18.33
N GLY A 45 -32.22 52.07 17.47
CA GLY A 45 -32.19 51.77 16.03
C GLY A 45 -32.55 50.33 15.62
N ILE A 46 -32.90 49.45 16.57
CA ILE A 46 -33.41 48.10 16.29
C ILE A 46 -34.94 48.17 16.24
N GLY A 47 -35.56 47.98 15.07
CA GLY A 47 -37.02 48.05 14.90
C GLY A 47 -37.78 46.76 15.25
N THR A 48 -39.04 46.71 14.81
CA THR A 48 -39.88 45.50 14.84
C THR A 48 -39.46 44.47 13.78
N THR A 49 -38.61 44.88 12.83
CA THR A 49 -38.02 43.99 11.82
C THR A 49 -36.96 43.12 12.47
N LYS A 50 -37.07 41.80 12.27
CA LYS A 50 -36.10 40.82 12.76
C LYS A 50 -34.75 41.04 12.09
N LEU A 51 -33.75 41.47 12.85
CA LEU A 51 -32.35 41.42 12.42
C LEU A 51 -31.80 40.06 12.82
N SER A 52 -31.32 39.31 11.83
CA SER A 52 -30.62 38.04 12.01
C SER A 52 -29.23 38.13 11.39
N ALA A 53 -28.23 37.70 12.14
CA ALA A 53 -26.88 37.49 11.65
C ALA A 53 -26.48 36.05 11.95
N SER A 54 -25.98 35.33 10.94
CA SER A 54 -25.38 34.01 11.09
C SER A 54 -23.86 34.11 11.07
N GLY A 55 -23.20 33.21 11.79
CA GLY A 55 -21.77 32.98 11.62
C GLY A 55 -21.54 32.28 10.28
N VAL A 56 -20.64 32.81 9.46
CA VAL A 56 -20.26 32.21 8.17
C VAL A 56 -18.86 31.63 8.31
N ASP A 57 -18.70 30.35 8.01
CA ASP A 57 -17.39 29.71 7.97
C ASP A 57 -16.53 30.26 6.82
N VAL A 58 -15.22 30.35 7.06
CA VAL A 58 -14.29 30.82 6.03
C VAL A 58 -14.19 29.78 4.91
N ALA A 59 -14.68 30.13 3.72
CA ALA A 59 -14.48 29.36 2.51
C ALA A 59 -13.24 29.84 1.75
N GLY A 60 -12.38 28.92 1.31
CA GLY A 60 -11.18 29.28 0.57
C GLY A 60 -10.45 28.10 -0.05
N THR A 61 -9.41 28.43 -0.81
CA THR A 61 -8.49 27.44 -1.39
C THR A 61 -7.08 27.68 -0.86
N ILE A 62 -6.40 26.61 -0.48
CA ILE A 62 -4.97 26.65 -0.14
C ILE A 62 -4.21 25.99 -1.29
N ALA A 63 -3.28 26.72 -1.92
CA ALA A 63 -2.51 26.25 -3.06
C ALA A 63 -3.36 25.65 -4.21
N GLY A 64 -4.56 26.22 -4.46
CA GLY A 64 -5.50 25.78 -5.49
C GLY A 64 -6.39 24.59 -5.12
N ILE A 65 -6.28 24.07 -3.89
CA ILE A 65 -7.10 22.95 -3.38
C ILE A 65 -8.17 23.52 -2.44
N THR A 66 -9.43 23.10 -2.62
CA THR A 66 -10.53 23.49 -1.73
C THR A 66 -10.23 23.07 -0.30
N ALA A 67 -10.20 24.05 0.61
CA ALA A 67 -9.94 23.84 2.02
C ALA A 67 -11.24 23.83 2.83
N THR A 68 -11.22 23.16 3.98
CA THR A 68 -12.38 23.07 4.88
C THR A 68 -12.32 24.20 5.89
N GLY A 69 -13.33 25.07 5.88
CA GLY A 69 -13.52 26.13 6.86
C GLY A 69 -14.20 25.61 8.12
N SER A 70 -13.73 26.04 9.29
CA SER A 70 -14.40 25.89 10.58
C SER A 70 -14.25 27.20 11.34
N GLY A 71 -15.28 28.05 11.34
CA GLY A 71 -15.21 29.41 11.82
C GLY A 71 -14.15 30.21 11.08
N GLN A 72 -13.13 30.68 11.81
CA GLN A 72 -12.00 31.44 11.27
C GLN A 72 -10.83 30.56 10.82
N VAL A 73 -10.87 29.24 11.04
CA VAL A 73 -9.78 28.33 10.68
C VAL A 73 -10.06 27.71 9.31
N LEU A 74 -9.10 27.86 8.40
CA LEU A 74 -9.08 27.21 7.09
C LEU A 74 -8.09 26.05 7.13
N LYS A 75 -8.62 24.82 7.12
CA LYS A 75 -7.84 23.58 7.17
C LYS A 75 -7.66 23.00 5.77
N GLY A 76 -6.43 22.69 5.39
CA GLY A 76 -6.13 22.05 4.11
C GLY A 76 -6.77 20.66 3.98
N ALA A 77 -7.14 20.28 2.76
CA ALA A 77 -7.82 19.01 2.48
C ALA A 77 -6.99 17.80 2.91
N GLU A 78 -7.63 16.85 3.60
CA GLU A 78 -7.04 15.56 3.96
C GLU A 78 -6.74 14.78 2.66
N ASN A 79 -5.51 14.24 2.53
CA ASN A 79 -4.94 13.62 1.30
C ASN A 79 -4.37 14.57 0.23
N SER A 80 -3.93 15.77 0.62
CA SER A 80 -3.23 16.68 -0.29
C SER A 80 -1.87 17.14 0.26
N HIS A 81 -1.08 17.82 -0.55
CA HIS A 81 0.17 18.47 -0.11
C HIS A 81 -0.06 19.59 0.92
N VAL A 82 -1.31 20.02 1.12
CA VAL A 82 -1.72 20.98 2.15
C VAL A 82 -2.36 20.30 3.36
N ALA A 83 -2.37 18.97 3.42
CA ALA A 83 -2.91 18.23 4.55
C ALA A 83 -2.11 18.55 5.83
N GLY A 84 -2.83 18.87 6.90
CA GLY A 84 -2.25 19.27 8.18
C GLY A 84 -1.82 20.74 8.26
N LEU A 85 -2.04 21.53 7.20
CA LEU A 85 -1.88 22.98 7.24
C LEU A 85 -3.18 23.64 7.72
N GLU A 86 -3.08 24.44 8.78
CA GLU A 86 -4.18 25.20 9.36
C GLU A 86 -3.83 26.69 9.34
N LEU A 87 -4.69 27.50 8.72
CA LEU A 87 -4.53 28.95 8.66
C LEU A 87 -5.68 29.62 9.40
N GLU A 88 -5.36 30.56 10.29
CA GLU A 88 -6.35 31.44 10.87
C GLU A 88 -6.58 32.64 9.94
N VAL A 89 -7.83 32.88 9.57
CA VAL A 89 -8.25 33.96 8.67
C VAL A 89 -9.02 35.01 9.47
N THR A 90 -8.39 36.16 9.69
CA THR A 90 -8.98 37.28 10.46
C THR A 90 -9.73 38.30 9.59
N THR A 91 -9.67 38.16 8.26
CA THR A 91 -10.20 39.16 7.32
C THR A 91 -11.66 38.90 6.95
N LYS A 92 -12.48 39.96 6.97
CA LYS A 92 -13.90 39.92 6.57
C LYS A 92 -14.13 40.07 5.06
N THR A 93 -13.08 40.27 4.28
CA THR A 93 -13.15 40.45 2.81
C THR A 93 -12.34 39.36 2.12
N PRO A 94 -12.73 38.92 0.91
CA PRO A 94 -11.95 37.97 0.14
C PRO A 94 -10.53 38.51 -0.10
N LEU A 95 -9.52 37.76 0.34
CA LEU A 95 -8.11 38.10 0.21
C LEU A 95 -7.36 36.93 -0.41
N SER A 96 -6.44 37.24 -1.33
CA SER A 96 -5.44 36.31 -1.82
C SER A 96 -4.08 36.75 -1.30
N THR A 97 -3.40 35.89 -0.56
CA THR A 97 -2.08 36.16 0.01
C THR A 97 -1.17 34.94 -0.14
N GLU A 98 0.14 35.18 -0.17
CA GLU A 98 1.15 34.13 -0.22
C GLU A 98 1.71 33.91 1.19
N VAL A 99 1.66 32.67 1.66
CA VAL A 99 2.26 32.25 2.93
C VAL A 99 3.46 31.38 2.61
N HIS A 100 4.66 31.89 2.94
CA HIS A 100 5.88 31.11 2.84
C HIS A 100 6.10 30.33 4.15
N TYR A 101 5.96 29.02 4.09
CA TYR A 101 6.35 28.13 5.17
C TYR A 101 7.68 27.46 4.84
N SER A 102 8.62 27.44 5.79
CA SER A 102 9.86 26.69 5.68
C SER A 102 9.87 25.57 6.72
N LYS A 103 10.24 24.38 6.25
CA LYS A 103 10.44 23.21 7.11
C LYS A 103 11.83 23.32 7.74
N GLY A 104 11.92 23.15 9.06
CA GLY A 104 13.17 23.20 9.79
C GLY A 104 14.17 22.10 9.39
N ILE A 105 15.43 22.24 9.80
CA ILE A 105 16.47 21.23 9.51
C ILE A 105 16.20 19.87 10.18
N SER A 106 15.62 19.87 11.39
CA SER A 106 15.32 18.64 12.11
C SER A 106 14.28 17.79 11.40
N THR A 107 13.28 18.43 10.80
CA THR A 107 12.23 17.74 10.05
C THR A 107 12.73 17.22 8.71
N SER A 108 13.63 17.93 8.02
CA SER A 108 14.23 17.41 6.79
C SER A 108 15.16 16.21 7.04
N VAL A 109 15.94 16.23 8.13
CA VAL A 109 16.75 15.07 8.56
C VAL A 109 15.85 13.89 8.91
N PHE A 110 14.76 14.13 9.64
CA PHE A 110 13.80 13.08 9.98
C PHE A 110 13.18 12.45 8.73
N GLU A 111 12.77 13.25 7.75
CA GLU A 111 12.22 12.74 6.48
C GLU A 111 13.22 11.93 5.67
N GLN A 112 14.50 12.33 5.67
CA GLN A 112 15.55 11.56 5.02
C GLN A 112 15.78 10.22 5.73
N LEU A 113 15.85 10.23 7.06
CA LEU A 113 15.98 9.01 7.84
C LEU A 113 14.78 8.09 7.64
N ASP A 114 13.57 8.63 7.66
CA ASP A 114 12.33 7.89 7.39
C ASP A 114 12.33 7.29 5.99
N ASN A 115 12.76 8.02 4.96
CA ASN A 115 12.89 7.47 3.61
C ASN A 115 13.95 6.38 3.49
N LEU A 116 15.01 6.42 4.31
CA LEU A 116 16.03 5.36 4.33
C LEU A 116 15.54 4.11 5.08
N THR A 117 14.82 4.28 6.19
CA THR A 117 14.39 3.20 7.11
C THR A 117 12.99 2.69 6.85
N LYS A 118 12.21 3.34 5.99
CA LYS A 118 10.86 2.92 5.60
C LYS A 118 10.84 1.42 5.27
N ALA A 119 9.95 0.70 5.94
CA ALA A 119 9.73 -0.71 5.64
C ALA A 119 9.27 -0.85 4.17
N SER A 120 9.78 -1.85 3.46
CA SER A 120 9.45 -2.19 2.07
C SER A 120 9.90 -1.24 0.94
N THR A 121 10.02 0.06 1.20
CA THR A 121 10.43 1.04 0.17
C THR A 121 11.72 1.77 0.52
N GLY A 122 12.24 1.57 1.74
CA GLY A 122 13.49 2.14 2.18
C GLY A 122 14.68 1.58 1.42
N LEU A 123 15.76 2.36 1.37
CA LEU A 123 16.99 1.97 0.70
C LEU A 123 17.55 0.66 1.26
N PHE A 124 17.52 0.49 2.59
CA PHE A 124 18.09 -0.69 3.24
C PHE A 124 17.34 -1.97 2.86
N ASP A 125 16.01 -1.97 2.97
CA ASP A 125 15.17 -3.11 2.60
C ASP A 125 15.32 -3.47 1.11
N THR A 126 15.43 -2.45 0.24
CA THR A 126 15.68 -2.68 -1.20
C THR A 126 17.01 -3.39 -1.45
N ARG A 127 18.07 -2.99 -0.72
CA ARG A 127 19.40 -3.62 -0.81
C ARG A 127 19.37 -5.03 -0.24
N GLU A 128 18.74 -5.23 0.91
CA GLU A 128 18.54 -6.56 1.52
C GLU A 128 17.85 -7.52 0.55
N ARG A 129 16.71 -7.14 -0.02
CA ARG A 129 16.00 -7.95 -1.03
C ARG A 129 16.85 -8.25 -2.26
N SER A 130 17.70 -7.32 -2.67
CA SER A 130 18.62 -7.53 -3.78
C SER A 130 19.69 -8.58 -3.44
N TYR A 131 20.22 -8.55 -2.21
CA TYR A 131 21.17 -9.55 -1.76
C TYR A 131 20.51 -10.92 -1.57
N THR A 132 19.32 -11.00 -0.99
CA THR A 132 18.57 -12.26 -0.89
C THR A 132 18.33 -12.86 -2.28
N ARG A 133 17.93 -12.05 -3.26
CA ARG A 133 17.76 -12.52 -4.65
C ARG A 133 19.05 -13.05 -5.27
N GLN A 134 20.18 -12.39 -5.00
CA GLN A 134 21.49 -12.88 -5.49
C GLN A 134 21.90 -14.19 -4.81
N ILE A 135 21.61 -14.34 -3.52
CA ILE A 135 21.87 -15.59 -2.79
C ILE A 135 21.04 -16.72 -3.40
N THR A 136 19.73 -16.51 -3.60
CA THR A 136 18.87 -17.54 -4.18
C THR A 136 19.28 -17.92 -5.61
N ASP A 137 19.64 -16.96 -6.46
CA ASP A 137 20.16 -17.26 -7.81
C ASP A 137 21.50 -18.04 -7.77
N LEU A 138 22.34 -17.79 -6.78
CA LEU A 138 23.57 -18.58 -6.58
C LEU A 138 23.25 -20.00 -6.12
N ASP A 139 22.33 -20.17 -5.17
CA ASP A 139 21.89 -21.49 -4.71
C ASP A 139 21.30 -22.32 -5.86
N ASP A 140 20.42 -21.73 -6.67
CA ASP A 140 19.83 -22.38 -7.85
C ASP A 140 20.92 -22.84 -8.85
N ARG A 141 21.97 -22.03 -9.04
CA ARG A 141 23.10 -22.39 -9.93
C ARG A 141 23.93 -23.53 -9.36
N VAL A 142 24.13 -23.56 -8.05
CA VAL A 142 24.83 -24.65 -7.36
C VAL A 142 24.04 -25.95 -7.52
N ASP A 143 22.73 -25.92 -7.34
CA ASP A 143 21.88 -27.10 -7.52
C ASP A 143 21.93 -27.66 -8.94
N VAL A 144 21.83 -26.79 -9.94
CA VAL A 144 21.97 -27.19 -11.36
C VAL A 144 23.36 -27.79 -11.63
N LEU A 145 24.42 -27.24 -11.04
CA LEU A 145 25.78 -27.76 -11.20
C LEU A 145 25.94 -29.14 -10.55
N ASN A 146 25.40 -29.33 -9.35
CA ASN A 146 25.42 -30.62 -8.65
C ASN A 146 24.68 -31.68 -9.47
N GLN A 147 23.49 -31.36 -9.99
CA GLN A 147 22.74 -32.30 -10.83
C GLN A 147 23.51 -32.69 -12.11
N ARG A 148 24.25 -31.74 -12.71
CA ARG A 148 25.12 -32.03 -13.86
C ARG A 148 26.28 -32.94 -13.46
N LEU A 149 26.92 -32.68 -12.32
CA LEU A 149 27.99 -33.51 -11.77
C LEU A 149 27.52 -34.95 -11.55
N ASP A 150 26.35 -35.15 -10.93
CA ASP A 150 25.77 -36.47 -10.68
C ASP A 150 25.49 -37.22 -12.01
N THR A 151 24.98 -36.50 -13.00
CA THR A 151 24.69 -37.06 -14.33
C THR A 151 25.97 -37.50 -15.04
N GLU A 152 27.02 -36.68 -15.00
CA GLU A 152 28.32 -37.01 -15.58
C GLU A 152 28.99 -38.16 -14.83
N GLU A 153 28.94 -38.18 -13.49
CA GLU A 153 29.46 -39.29 -12.70
C GLU A 153 28.77 -40.60 -13.07
N ALA A 154 27.43 -40.60 -13.14
CA ALA A 154 26.67 -41.78 -13.55
C ALA A 154 27.03 -42.23 -14.98
N ALA A 155 27.24 -41.29 -15.91
CA ALA A 155 27.66 -41.60 -17.27
C ALA A 155 29.08 -42.21 -17.31
N MET A 156 30.02 -41.67 -16.55
CA MET A 156 31.39 -42.19 -16.46
C MET A 156 31.43 -43.57 -15.83
N ARG A 157 30.66 -43.81 -14.76
CA ARG A 157 30.50 -45.15 -14.14
C ARG A 157 29.97 -46.17 -15.15
N LYS A 158 28.94 -45.82 -15.93
CA LYS A 158 28.40 -46.69 -16.99
C LYS A 158 29.44 -47.01 -18.06
N LYS A 159 30.20 -46.00 -18.52
CA LYS A 159 31.29 -46.19 -19.50
C LYS A 159 32.36 -47.13 -18.94
N PHE A 160 32.74 -46.97 -17.68
CA PHE A 160 33.73 -47.82 -17.03
C PHE A 160 33.28 -49.28 -16.95
N THR A 161 32.06 -49.55 -16.46
CA THR A 161 31.51 -50.92 -16.42
C THR A 161 31.40 -51.56 -17.80
N ALA A 162 31.03 -50.77 -18.83
CA ALA A 162 30.99 -51.26 -20.21
C ALA A 162 32.39 -51.62 -20.72
N LEU A 163 33.40 -50.81 -20.42
CA LEU A 163 34.80 -51.08 -20.78
C LEU A 163 35.32 -52.32 -20.05
N GLU A 164 35.04 -52.50 -18.76
CA GLU A 164 35.40 -53.71 -18.01
C GLU A 164 34.82 -54.96 -18.66
N THR A 165 33.53 -54.93 -19.01
CA THR A 165 32.86 -56.05 -19.68
C THR A 165 33.51 -56.38 -21.03
N LYS A 166 33.89 -55.36 -21.81
CA LYS A 166 34.59 -55.54 -23.09
C LYS A 166 35.99 -56.11 -22.89
N ILE A 167 36.73 -55.65 -21.88
CA ILE A 167 38.06 -56.17 -21.54
C ILE A 167 37.97 -57.65 -21.14
N SER A 168 37.02 -58.03 -20.28
CA SER A 168 36.80 -59.44 -19.90
C SER A 168 36.44 -60.32 -21.11
N ALA A 169 35.63 -59.80 -22.03
CA ALA A 169 35.31 -60.49 -23.27
C ALA A 169 36.54 -60.67 -24.18
N LEU A 170 37.41 -59.65 -24.28
CA LEU A 170 38.66 -59.73 -25.03
C LEU A 170 39.66 -60.69 -24.39
N GLN A 171 39.77 -60.73 -23.06
CA GLN A 171 40.59 -61.71 -22.35
C GLN A 171 40.12 -63.14 -22.60
N THR A 172 38.80 -63.37 -22.58
CA THR A 172 38.22 -64.68 -22.89
C THR A 172 38.51 -65.11 -24.32
N GLN A 173 38.37 -64.18 -25.29
CA GLN A 173 38.73 -64.41 -26.69
C GLN A 173 40.22 -64.70 -26.87
N GLY A 174 41.10 -63.95 -26.21
CA GLY A 174 42.54 -64.17 -26.25
C GLY A 174 42.93 -65.55 -25.72
N ASN A 175 42.35 -65.97 -24.59
CA ASN A 175 42.57 -67.30 -24.01
C ASN A 175 42.06 -68.41 -24.93
N PHE A 176 40.91 -68.23 -25.57
CA PHE A 176 40.38 -69.19 -26.55
C PHE A 176 41.32 -69.35 -27.75
N LEU A 177 41.80 -68.24 -28.33
CA LEU A 177 42.74 -68.27 -29.45
C LEU A 177 44.07 -68.95 -29.06
N LEU A 178 44.59 -68.68 -27.87
CA LEU A 178 45.78 -69.35 -27.33
C LEU A 178 45.57 -70.86 -27.19
N SER A 179 44.41 -71.30 -26.69
CA SER A 179 44.07 -72.72 -26.58
C SER A 179 44.03 -73.41 -27.94
N GLN A 180 43.45 -72.76 -28.96
CA GLN A 180 43.39 -73.30 -30.32
C GLN A 180 44.79 -73.41 -30.94
N LEU A 181 45.64 -72.42 -30.72
CA LEU A 181 47.03 -72.45 -31.19
C LEU A 181 47.82 -73.58 -30.51
N SER A 182 47.69 -73.73 -29.18
CA SER A 182 48.37 -74.81 -28.45
C SER A 182 47.95 -76.20 -28.93
N SER A 183 46.67 -76.38 -29.28
CA SER A 183 46.14 -77.62 -29.87
C SER A 183 46.78 -77.94 -31.22
N LEU A 184 47.04 -76.94 -32.05
CA LEU A 184 47.66 -77.09 -33.37
C LEU A 184 49.16 -77.41 -33.31
N ILE A 185 49.85 -77.00 -32.25
CA ILE A 185 51.30 -77.23 -32.08
C ILE A 185 51.57 -78.57 -31.37
N ALA A 186 50.61 -79.09 -30.61
CA ALA A 186 50.74 -80.35 -29.86
C ALA A 186 50.50 -81.62 -30.69
N THR A 187 50.08 -81.47 -31.95
CA THR A 187 49.98 -82.53 -32.97
C THR A 187 51.12 -82.44 -33.95
#